data_AF-A0A2G6ULD7-F1
#
_entry.id   AF-A0A2G6ULD7-F1
#
_cell.length_a   1.000
_cell.length_b   1.000
_cell.length_c   1.000
_cell.angle_alpha   90.00
_cell.angle_beta   90.00
_cell.angle_gamma   90.00
#
_symmetry.space_group_name_H-M   'P 1'
#
loop_
_entity.id
_entity.type
_entity.pdbx_description
1 polymer ?
#
loop_
_entity_poly.entity_id
_entity_poly.type
_entity_poly.pdbx_seq_one_letter_code
_entity_poly.pdbx_strand_id
1 'polypeptide(L)'
;MIKTLIILFFLFFHSAYSQNIIKGDYSTIDSKCKLNLKIAANNYFVFDSGKKKVKGILKISKEDNILYIDFINGIGGMLQNDTISIQNSGNTVNEYTHFKECDEKYIHLVKKNNVRVMKDRYCNKKNKKK
;
A
#
# COMPACT_ATOMS: atom_id res chain seq x y z
N MET A 1 13.04 -31.72 -51.99
CA MET A 1 12.00 -31.78 -50.94
C MET A 1 12.60 -31.31 -49.63
N ILE A 2 12.57 -30.00 -49.39
CA ILE A 2 13.03 -29.39 -48.12
C ILE A 2 11.89 -29.57 -47.11
N LYS A 3 12.11 -30.45 -46.13
CA LYS A 3 11.24 -30.57 -44.96
C LYS A 3 11.55 -29.37 -44.07
N THR A 4 10.71 -28.35 -44.16
CA THR A 4 10.78 -27.15 -43.35
C THR A 4 10.70 -27.53 -41.87
N LEU A 5 11.82 -27.38 -41.17
CA LEU A 5 11.93 -27.49 -39.72
C LEU A 5 11.13 -26.34 -39.11
N ILE A 6 9.90 -26.62 -38.66
CA ILE A 6 9.05 -25.65 -37.98
C ILE A 6 9.74 -25.27 -36.67
N ILE A 7 10.26 -24.06 -36.66
CA ILE A 7 10.99 -23.43 -35.57
C ILE A 7 10.10 -23.39 -34.33
N LEU A 8 10.63 -23.97 -33.27
CA LEU A 8 10.18 -23.91 -31.89
C LEU A 8 10.21 -22.44 -31.39
N PHE A 9 9.27 -21.60 -31.84
CA PHE A 9 9.13 -20.20 -31.41
C PHE A 9 7.90 -20.01 -30.52
N PHE A 10 7.79 -20.82 -29.47
CA PHE A 10 6.89 -20.58 -28.35
C PHE A 10 7.69 -20.44 -27.04
N LEU A 11 8.89 -19.86 -27.13
CA LEU A 11 9.65 -19.49 -25.95
C LEU A 11 9.09 -18.19 -25.39
N PHE A 12 8.30 -18.35 -24.32
CA PHE A 12 8.41 -17.54 -23.11
C PHE A 12 8.23 -16.02 -23.32
N PHE A 13 7.01 -15.59 -23.64
CA PHE A 13 6.53 -14.30 -23.11
C PHE A 13 6.22 -14.48 -21.61
N HIS A 14 7.26 -14.69 -20.79
CA HIS A 14 7.16 -14.41 -19.37
C HIS A 14 7.28 -12.91 -19.24
N SER A 15 6.15 -12.21 -19.36
CA SER A 15 6.07 -10.83 -18.96
C SER A 15 6.43 -10.78 -17.47
N ALA A 16 7.67 -10.38 -17.16
CA ALA A 16 8.09 -10.02 -15.82
C ALA A 16 7.36 -8.73 -15.46
N TYR A 17 6.07 -8.85 -15.14
CA TYR A 17 5.26 -7.73 -14.69
C TYR A 17 5.81 -7.33 -13.33
N SER A 18 6.60 -6.26 -13.35
CA SER A 18 7.42 -5.84 -12.25
C SER A 18 6.55 -5.50 -11.03
N GLN A 19 6.88 -6.04 -9.85
CA GLN A 19 6.23 -5.77 -8.56
C GLN A 19 6.48 -4.33 -8.03
N ASN A 20 6.74 -3.38 -8.94
CA ASN A 20 7.13 -2.00 -8.65
C ASN A 20 5.96 -1.09 -8.25
N ILE A 21 4.70 -1.49 -8.48
CA ILE A 21 3.53 -0.61 -8.28
C ILE A 21 3.37 -0.22 -6.80
N ILE A 22 3.54 -1.19 -5.90
CA ILE A 22 3.38 -1.02 -4.45
C ILE A 22 4.64 -0.46 -3.76
N LYS A 23 5.80 -0.53 -4.40
CA LYS A 23 7.05 0.02 -3.86
C LYS A 23 6.87 1.51 -3.60
N GLY A 24 7.27 1.95 -2.41
CA GLY A 24 7.28 3.37 -2.07
C GLY A 24 7.35 3.64 -0.59
N ASP A 25 7.52 4.92 -0.29
CA ASP A 25 7.32 5.44 1.06
C ASP A 25 5.93 6.04 1.14
N TYR A 26 5.20 5.73 2.21
CA TYR A 26 3.84 6.14 2.47
C TYR A 26 3.77 6.80 3.84
N SER A 27 2.85 7.75 4.00
CA SER A 27 2.58 8.38 5.28
C SER A 27 1.12 8.79 5.39
N THR A 28 0.64 8.86 6.61
CA THR A 28 -0.65 9.47 6.92
C THR A 28 -0.63 10.96 6.58
N ILE A 29 -1.79 11.48 6.16
CA ILE A 29 -1.99 12.93 5.98
C ILE A 29 -2.36 13.59 7.32
N ASP A 30 -2.99 12.84 8.23
CA ASP A 30 -3.44 13.35 9.51
C ASP A 30 -2.26 13.76 10.41
N SER A 31 -2.39 14.90 11.08
CA SER A 31 -1.44 15.42 12.06
C SER A 31 -1.40 14.64 13.37
N LYS A 32 -2.50 13.97 13.76
CA LYS A 32 -2.62 13.26 15.05
C LYS A 32 -1.99 11.87 14.98
N CYS A 33 -2.34 11.09 13.96
CA CYS A 33 -1.77 9.77 13.69
C CYS A 33 -0.56 9.91 12.77
N LYS A 34 0.66 9.71 13.29
CA LYS A 34 1.90 9.75 12.51
C LYS A 34 2.42 8.34 12.23
N LEU A 35 1.84 7.69 11.23
CA LEU A 35 2.29 6.38 10.76
C LEU A 35 3.00 6.51 9.42
N ASN A 36 4.21 5.95 9.34
CA ASN A 36 4.96 5.81 8.10
C ASN A 36 5.02 4.34 7.71
N LEU A 37 4.94 4.07 6.41
CA LEU A 37 5.11 2.74 5.84
C LEU A 37 6.11 2.82 4.69
N LYS A 38 7.15 2.01 4.74
CA LYS A 38 8.09 1.85 3.63
C LYS A 38 7.94 0.45 3.06
N ILE A 39 7.80 0.36 1.74
CA ILE A 39 7.74 -0.90 0.99
C ILE A 39 8.88 -0.92 -0.03
N ALA A 40 9.77 -1.90 0.12
CA ALA A 40 10.87 -2.14 -0.79
C ALA A 40 10.46 -3.00 -2.00
N ALA A 41 11.30 -3.05 -3.03
CA ALA A 41 11.03 -3.79 -4.27
C ALA A 41 10.93 -5.31 -4.07
N ASN A 42 11.51 -5.82 -2.98
CA ASN A 42 11.47 -7.23 -2.59
C ASN A 42 10.33 -7.53 -1.60
N ASN A 43 9.28 -6.71 -1.57
CA ASN A 43 8.12 -6.86 -0.67
C ASN A 43 8.44 -6.77 0.83
N TYR A 44 9.65 -6.36 1.19
CA TYR A 44 9.96 -6.06 2.57
C TYR A 44 9.31 -4.74 2.98
N PHE A 45 8.57 -4.76 4.09
CA PHE A 45 7.92 -3.56 4.63
C PHE A 45 8.46 -3.18 6.02
N VAL A 46 8.32 -1.89 6.33
CA VAL A 46 8.54 -1.33 7.67
C VAL A 46 7.45 -0.31 7.98
N PHE A 47 6.63 -0.59 8.99
CA PHE A 47 5.82 0.39 9.68
C PHE A 47 6.65 1.09 10.76
N ASP A 48 6.47 2.40 10.87
CA ASP A 48 7.10 3.24 11.89
C ASP A 48 6.10 4.29 12.38
N SER A 49 5.70 4.18 13.65
CA SER A 49 4.84 5.16 14.33
C SER A 49 5.60 6.05 15.31
N GLY A 50 6.94 6.02 15.28
CA GLY A 50 7.82 6.66 16.26
C GLY A 50 7.92 5.90 17.59
N LYS A 51 6.82 5.31 18.07
CA LYS A 51 6.80 4.48 19.29
C LYS A 51 7.16 3.02 19.01
N LYS A 52 6.71 2.49 17.86
CA LYS A 52 6.90 1.10 17.49
C LYS A 52 7.30 0.98 16.03
N LYS A 53 8.13 -0.03 15.76
CA LYS A 53 8.46 -0.47 14.41
C LYS A 53 8.02 -1.90 14.19
N VAL A 54 7.31 -2.16 13.11
CA VAL A 54 6.88 -3.50 12.69
C VAL A 54 7.41 -3.73 11.29
N LYS A 55 8.01 -4.89 11.05
CA LYS A 55 8.67 -5.21 9.79
C LYS A 55 8.37 -6.64 9.36
N GLY A 56 8.39 -6.90 8.06
CA GLY A 56 8.09 -8.23 7.55
C GLY A 56 8.10 -8.28 6.02
N ILE A 57 7.65 -9.42 5.50
CA ILE A 57 7.39 -9.60 4.08
C ILE A 57 5.88 -9.51 3.87
N LEU A 58 5.45 -8.60 3.00
CA LEU A 58 4.04 -8.48 2.64
C LEU A 58 3.65 -9.56 1.63
N LYS A 59 2.42 -10.03 1.71
CA LYS A 59 1.77 -10.86 0.69
C LYS A 59 0.83 -9.99 -0.13
N ILE A 60 0.84 -10.21 -1.44
CA ILE A 60 -0.01 -9.47 -2.38
C ILE A 60 -0.97 -10.45 -3.02
N SER A 61 -2.25 -10.10 -3.01
CA SER A 61 -3.25 -10.73 -3.86
C SER A 61 -3.95 -9.66 -4.71
N LYS A 62 -4.37 -10.08 -5.91
CA LYS A 62 -5.10 -9.21 -6.83
C LYS A 62 -6.44 -9.87 -7.13
N GLU A 63 -7.51 -9.13 -6.97
CA GLU A 63 -8.86 -9.50 -7.36
C GLU A 63 -9.41 -8.36 -8.21
N ASP A 64 -9.79 -8.66 -9.44
CA ASP A 64 -10.15 -7.67 -10.46
C ASP A 64 -9.10 -6.55 -10.61
N ASN A 65 -9.46 -5.33 -10.21
CA ASN A 65 -8.62 -4.13 -10.25
C ASN A 65 -8.19 -3.67 -8.84
N ILE A 66 -8.46 -4.48 -7.82
CA ILE A 66 -8.13 -4.19 -6.43
C ILE A 66 -6.89 -5.00 -6.05
N LEU A 67 -5.91 -4.31 -5.46
CA LEU A 67 -4.71 -4.96 -4.92
C LEU A 67 -4.84 -5.00 -3.40
N TYR A 68 -4.96 -6.21 -2.88
CA TYR A 68 -4.99 -6.49 -1.45
C TYR A 68 -3.59 -6.79 -0.95
N ILE A 69 -3.28 -6.25 0.23
CA ILE A 69 -2.01 -6.37 0.90
C ILE A 69 -2.28 -7.02 2.24
N ASP A 70 -1.67 -8.17 2.47
CA ASP A 70 -1.58 -8.75 3.81
C ASP A 70 -0.18 -8.43 4.34
N PHE A 71 -0.13 -7.66 5.42
CA PHE A 71 1.11 -7.42 6.14
C PHE A 71 1.40 -8.67 6.99
N ILE A 72 1.59 -8.53 8.30
CA ILE A 72 1.66 -9.67 9.22
C ILE A 72 0.73 -9.39 10.40
N ASN A 73 0.45 -10.41 11.21
CA ASN A 73 -0.36 -10.27 12.44
C ASN A 73 -1.78 -9.74 12.19
N GLY A 74 -2.40 -10.14 11.08
CA GLY A 74 -3.78 -9.79 10.76
C GLY A 74 -3.99 -8.36 10.27
N ILE A 75 -2.92 -7.61 10.00
CA ILE A 75 -3.01 -6.28 9.42
C ILE A 75 -3.17 -6.42 7.92
N GLY A 76 -4.38 -6.25 7.42
CA GLY A 76 -4.70 -6.20 6.00
C GLY A 76 -4.85 -4.77 5.49
N GLY A 77 -4.66 -4.57 4.20
CA GLY A 77 -4.90 -3.29 3.55
C GLY A 77 -5.26 -3.43 2.08
N MET A 78 -5.80 -2.36 1.52
CA MET A 78 -6.17 -2.25 0.12
C MET A 78 -5.42 -1.08 -0.53
N LEU A 79 -4.74 -1.33 -1.64
CA LEU A 79 -4.09 -0.29 -2.43
C LEU A 79 -5.02 0.18 -3.56
N GLN A 80 -5.32 1.48 -3.55
CA GLN A 80 -6.06 2.14 -4.62
C GLN A 80 -5.48 3.54 -4.84
N ASN A 81 -5.16 3.91 -6.08
CA ASN A 81 -4.68 5.25 -6.45
C ASN A 81 -3.56 5.78 -5.53
N ASP A 82 -2.49 4.98 -5.34
CA ASP A 82 -1.35 5.29 -4.47
C ASP A 82 -1.69 5.52 -2.98
N THR A 83 -2.87 5.08 -2.55
CA THR A 83 -3.33 5.13 -1.16
C THR A 83 -3.54 3.71 -0.65
N ILE A 84 -2.90 3.38 0.47
CA ILE A 84 -3.14 2.14 1.19
C ILE A 84 -4.12 2.44 2.32
N SER A 85 -5.26 1.75 2.30
CA SER A 85 -6.27 1.84 3.37
C SER A 85 -6.17 0.62 4.26
N ILE A 86 -6.00 0.82 5.57
CA ILE A 86 -5.90 -0.22 6.60
C ILE A 86 -7.04 -0.03 7.58
N GLN A 87 -7.77 -1.09 7.91
CA GLN A 87 -8.68 -1.05 9.04
C GLN A 87 -7.86 -1.17 10.32
N ASN A 88 -7.98 -0.19 11.20
CA ASN A 88 -7.20 -0.11 12.42
C ASN A 88 -7.95 -0.66 13.63
N SER A 89 -9.27 -0.39 13.71
CA SER A 89 -10.10 -0.88 14.79
C SER A 89 -11.24 -1.77 14.32
N GLY A 90 -11.54 -2.75 15.16
CA GLY A 90 -12.58 -3.73 14.96
C GLY A 90 -14.00 -3.18 15.10
N ASN A 91 -14.96 -4.10 15.18
CA ASN A 91 -16.34 -3.79 15.56
C ASN A 91 -16.63 -4.44 16.91
N THR A 92 -17.84 -4.24 17.45
CA THR A 92 -18.25 -4.77 18.76
C THR A 92 -18.17 -6.30 18.87
N VAL A 93 -18.13 -7.01 17.73
CA VAL A 93 -18.06 -8.48 17.70
C VAL A 93 -16.61 -8.97 17.65
N ASN A 94 -15.72 -8.23 16.99
CA ASN A 94 -14.30 -8.55 16.82
C ASN A 94 -13.45 -7.34 17.19
N GLU A 95 -13.19 -7.17 18.47
CA GLU A 95 -12.40 -6.03 18.96
C GLU A 95 -10.91 -6.21 18.67
N TYR A 96 -10.35 -5.26 17.95
CA TYR A 96 -8.91 -5.12 17.79
C TYR A 96 -8.56 -3.64 17.65
N THR A 97 -7.30 -3.31 17.93
CA THR A 97 -6.71 -2.03 17.57
C THR A 97 -5.25 -2.26 17.23
N HIS A 98 -4.89 -2.09 15.96
CA HIS A 98 -3.54 -2.37 15.47
C HIS A 98 -2.54 -1.27 15.82
N PHE A 99 -2.97 0.00 15.71
CA PHE A 99 -2.19 1.20 15.96
C PHE A 99 -2.93 2.08 16.98
N LYS A 100 -2.63 1.89 18.28
CA LYS A 100 -3.31 2.60 19.39
C LYS A 100 -3.08 4.11 19.37
N GLU A 101 -2.06 4.55 18.66
CA GLU A 101 -1.70 5.94 18.41
C GLU A 101 -2.54 6.61 17.32
N CYS A 102 -3.40 5.86 16.65
CA CYS A 102 -4.32 6.32 15.62
C CYS A 102 -5.74 6.01 16.08
N ASP A 103 -6.55 7.04 16.32
CA ASP A 103 -7.92 6.84 16.81
C ASP A 103 -8.86 6.40 15.68
N GLU A 104 -8.43 6.58 14.43
CA GLU A 104 -9.30 6.40 13.27
C GLU A 104 -9.53 4.93 12.97
N LYS A 105 -10.80 4.58 12.69
CA LYS A 105 -11.18 3.22 12.30
C LYS A 105 -10.47 2.76 11.02
N TYR A 106 -10.28 3.67 10.07
CA TYR A 106 -9.54 3.43 8.84
C TYR A 106 -8.37 4.40 8.74
N ILE A 107 -7.17 3.85 8.55
CA ILE A 107 -5.95 4.62 8.34
C ILE A 107 -5.66 4.66 6.85
N HIS A 108 -5.48 5.86 6.31
CA HIS A 108 -5.09 6.07 4.92
C HIS A 108 -3.64 6.53 4.84
N LEU A 109 -2.82 5.72 4.18
CA LEU A 109 -1.40 5.94 3.94
C LEU A 109 -1.20 6.33 2.48
N VAL A 110 -0.79 7.56 2.22
CA VAL A 110 -0.60 8.09 0.87
C VAL A 110 0.87 8.05 0.51
N LYS A 111 1.19 7.59 -0.71
CA LYS A 111 2.56 7.55 -1.24
C LYS A 111 3.17 8.96 -1.22
N LYS A 112 4.35 9.12 -0.63
CA LYS A 112 4.99 10.43 -0.35
C LYS A 112 5.19 11.29 -1.59
N ASN A 113 5.42 10.70 -2.76
CA ASN A 113 5.52 11.44 -4.02
C ASN A 113 4.22 12.22 -4.35
N ASN A 114 3.07 11.71 -3.92
CA ASN A 114 1.75 12.34 -4.09
C ASN A 114 1.31 13.17 -2.87
N VAL A 115 1.96 13.03 -1.71
CA VAL A 115 1.63 13.79 -0.50
C VAL A 115 1.83 15.29 -0.71
N ARG A 116 2.85 15.71 -1.49
CA ARG A 116 3.05 17.13 -1.84
C ARG A 116 1.84 17.68 -2.60
N VAL A 117 1.42 16.98 -3.65
CA VAL A 117 0.26 17.35 -4.48
C VAL A 117 -1.06 17.36 -3.69
N MET A 118 -1.24 16.44 -2.75
CA MET A 118 -2.46 16.38 -1.93
C MET A 118 -2.48 17.43 -0.82
N LYS A 119 -1.32 17.73 -0.19
CA LYS A 119 -1.22 18.79 0.83
C LYS A 119 -1.50 20.16 0.23
N ASP A 120 -1.01 20.43 -0.98
CA ASP A 120 -1.28 21.66 -1.72
C ASP A 120 -2.77 21.81 -2.05
N ARG A 121 -3.44 20.72 -2.46
CA ARG A 121 -4.90 20.72 -2.69
C ARG A 121 -5.71 20.90 -1.42
N TYR A 122 -5.34 20.26 -0.32
CA TYR A 122 -6.02 20.39 0.97
C TYR A 122 -5.87 21.81 1.55
N CYS A 123 -4.68 22.40 1.46
CA CYS A 123 -4.41 23.77 1.90
C CYS A 123 -5.20 24.79 1.04
N ASN A 124 -5.21 24.64 -0.28
CA ASN A 124 -6.00 25.49 -1.18
C ASN A 124 -7.52 25.38 -0.93
N LYS A 125 -8.03 24.19 -0.59
CA LYS A 125 -9.46 24.01 -0.27
C LYS A 125 -9.84 24.67 1.07
N LYS A 126 -8.94 24.69 2.05
CA LYS A 126 -9.14 25.42 3.32
C LYS A 126 -9.15 26.94 3.11
N ASN A 127 -8.30 27.46 2.22
CA ASN A 127 -8.22 28.89 1.94
C ASN A 127 -9.40 29.42 1.08
N LYS A 128 -10.09 28.55 0.32
CA LYS A 128 -11.33 28.90 -0.41
C LYS A 128 -12.61 28.87 0.44
N LYS A 129 -12.52 28.43 1.69
CA LYS A 129 -13.65 28.36 2.65
C LYS A 129 -13.58 29.43 3.75
N LYS A 130 -12.64 30.36 3.63
CA LYS A 130 -12.60 31.63 4.37
C LYS A 130 -12.91 32.75 3.40
#